data_AF-A0A1N7DS93-F1
#
_entry.id   AF-A0A1N7DS93-F1
#
_cell.length_a   1.000
_cell.length_b   1.000
_cell.length_c   1.000
_cell.angle_alpha   90.00
_cell.angle_beta   90.00
_cell.angle_gamma   90.00
#
_symmetry.space_group_name_H-M   'P 1'
#
loop_
_entity.id
_entity.type
_entity.pdbx_description
1 polymer ?
#
loop_
_entity_poly.entity_id
_entity_poly.type
_entity_poly.pdbx_seq_one_letter_code
_entity_poly.pdbx_strand_id
1 'polypeptide(L)'
;MSLSASANNGVPFVGTKYFDFGGVPAYNENYSLAINKNGQAVLKWWSCSSLGCNAKRTLYKGKFKPTIGYTIDGYSWYLKFEKNRVRLLDANGRQEYGCEAAMTGKNTPCISRYYNPY
;
A
#
# COMPACT_ATOMS: atom_id res chain seq x y z
N MET A 1 -38.10 -6.47 -10.99
CA MET A 1 -36.80 -6.93 -10.45
C MET A 1 -35.95 -5.71 -10.19
N SER A 2 -35.89 -5.23 -8.95
CA SER A 2 -35.06 -4.08 -8.60
C SER A 2 -33.60 -4.52 -8.56
N LEU A 3 -32.80 -4.03 -9.51
CA LEU A 3 -31.35 -4.13 -9.47
C LEU A 3 -30.88 -3.34 -8.24
N SER A 4 -30.56 -4.06 -7.17
CA SER A 4 -29.87 -3.51 -6.01
C SER A 4 -28.53 -2.95 -6.47
N ALA A 5 -28.49 -1.65 -6.77
CA ALA A 5 -27.26 -0.90 -6.93
C ALA A 5 -26.47 -1.09 -5.62
N SER A 6 -25.44 -1.94 -5.66
CA SER A 6 -24.55 -2.11 -4.52
C SER A 6 -23.92 -0.74 -4.27
N ALA A 7 -24.38 -0.05 -3.24
CA ALA A 7 -23.85 1.22 -2.82
C ALA A 7 -22.34 1.02 -2.59
N ASN A 8 -21.51 1.47 -3.53
CA ASN A 8 -20.09 1.55 -3.31
C ASN A 8 -19.91 2.55 -2.16
N ASN A 9 -19.72 2.03 -0.95
CA ASN A 9 -19.64 2.76 0.33
C ASN A 9 -18.41 3.70 0.42
N GLY A 10 -18.14 4.50 -0.61
CA GLY A 10 -16.97 5.38 -0.69
C GLY A 10 -15.63 4.64 -0.81
N VAL A 11 -15.64 3.33 -1.09
CA VAL A 11 -14.41 2.54 -1.25
C VAL A 11 -13.92 2.58 -2.70
N PRO A 12 -12.59 2.67 -2.93
CA PRO A 12 -12.04 2.78 -4.28
C PRO A 12 -12.09 1.46 -5.07
N PHE A 13 -12.25 0.32 -4.39
CA PHE A 13 -12.42 -1.01 -4.96
C PHE A 13 -12.90 -1.99 -3.87
N VAL A 14 -13.35 -3.17 -4.32
CA VAL A 14 -13.57 -4.36 -3.47
C VAL A 14 -12.66 -5.47 -3.99
N GLY A 15 -12.00 -6.20 -3.10
CA GLY A 15 -10.98 -7.19 -3.41
C GLY A 15 -9.61 -6.81 -2.84
N THR A 16 -8.56 -7.45 -3.33
CA THR A 16 -7.18 -7.21 -2.90
C THR A 16 -6.38 -6.56 -4.03
N LYS A 17 -5.68 -5.48 -3.72
CA LYS A 17 -4.68 -4.87 -4.61
C LYS A 17 -3.30 -4.93 -3.98
N TYR A 18 -2.29 -5.01 -4.84
CA TYR A 18 -0.89 -5.10 -4.47
C TYR A 18 -0.14 -3.88 -5.00
N PHE A 19 0.86 -3.43 -4.28
CA PHE A 19 1.73 -2.31 -4.65
C PHE A 19 3.07 -2.47 -3.93
N ASP A 20 4.12 -1.89 -4.48
CA ASP A 20 5.50 -2.06 -4.03
C ASP A 20 6.26 -0.73 -4.17
N PHE A 21 6.92 -0.32 -3.10
CA PHE A 21 7.80 0.86 -3.10
C PHE A 21 9.28 0.51 -3.20
N GLY A 22 9.64 -0.77 -3.06
CA GLY A 22 10.97 -1.32 -3.25
C GLY A 22 11.32 -1.28 -4.73
N GLY A 23 11.79 -0.12 -5.20
CA GLY A 23 12.21 0.09 -6.56
C GLY A 23 13.56 -0.55 -6.88
N VAL A 24 13.98 -1.64 -6.23
CA VAL A 24 15.25 -2.37 -6.45
C VAL A 24 15.01 -3.89 -6.54
N PRO A 25 15.48 -4.59 -7.58
CA PRO A 25 15.31 -6.04 -7.75
C PRO A 25 15.77 -6.89 -6.57
N ALA A 26 16.71 -6.39 -5.76
CA ALA A 26 17.27 -7.08 -4.61
C ALA A 26 16.45 -6.90 -3.31
N TYR A 27 15.52 -5.94 -3.28
CA TYR A 27 14.71 -5.60 -2.11
C TYR A 27 13.33 -5.11 -2.54
N ASN A 28 12.36 -6.03 -2.59
CA ASN A 28 10.97 -5.72 -2.93
C ASN A 28 10.19 -5.47 -1.65
N GLU A 29 9.63 -4.29 -1.49
CA GLU A 29 8.87 -3.87 -0.31
C GLU A 29 7.37 -3.94 -0.62
N ASN A 30 6.83 -5.14 -0.46
CA ASN A 30 5.52 -5.48 -0.97
C ASN A 30 4.42 -5.14 0.03
N TYR A 31 3.30 -4.65 -0.51
CA TYR A 31 2.10 -4.35 0.24
C TYR A 31 0.88 -5.00 -0.41
N SER A 32 -0.11 -5.34 0.42
CA SER A 32 -1.45 -5.70 -0.05
C SER A 32 -2.51 -4.94 0.75
N LEU A 33 -3.46 -4.32 0.06
CA LEU A 33 -4.67 -3.76 0.64
C LEU A 33 -5.88 -4.58 0.19
N ALA A 34 -6.52 -5.27 1.12
CA ALA A 34 -7.78 -5.97 0.89
C ALA A 34 -8.94 -5.13 1.44
N ILE A 35 -9.97 -4.85 0.63
CA ILE A 35 -11.21 -4.16 1.04
C ILE A 35 -12.41 -5.05 0.73
N ASN A 36 -13.25 -5.34 1.71
CA ASN A 36 -14.49 -6.10 1.49
C ASN A 36 -15.68 -5.19 1.15
N LYS A 37 -16.82 -5.80 0.77
CA LYS A 37 -18.07 -5.07 0.42
C LYS A 37 -18.59 -4.14 1.53
N ASN A 38 -18.23 -4.41 2.78
CA ASN A 38 -18.62 -3.62 3.95
C ASN A 38 -17.61 -2.51 4.28
N GLY A 39 -16.61 -2.30 3.42
CA GLY A 39 -15.55 -1.32 3.57
C GLY A 39 -14.57 -1.61 4.71
N GLN A 40 -14.52 -2.85 5.23
CA GLN A 40 -13.42 -3.24 6.09
C GLN A 40 -12.17 -3.49 5.24
N ALA A 41 -11.06 -2.93 5.69
CA ALA A 41 -9.77 -2.96 5.05
C ALA A 41 -8.73 -3.68 5.92
N VAL A 42 -7.85 -4.42 5.28
CA VAL A 42 -6.64 -5.02 5.89
C VAL A 42 -5.44 -4.65 5.03
N LEU A 43 -4.46 -3.96 5.63
CA LEU A 43 -3.17 -3.67 5.02
C LEU A 43 -2.14 -4.65 5.57
N LYS A 44 -1.40 -5.29 4.66
CA LYS A 44 -0.27 -6.14 5.00
C LYS A 44 0.98 -5.70 4.28
N TRP A 45 2.12 -6.01 4.87
CA TRP A 45 3.46 -5.73 4.35
C TRP A 45 4.35 -6.96 4.46
N TRP A 46 5.24 -7.14 3.50
CA TRP A 46 6.35 -8.07 3.55
C TRP A 46 7.48 -7.57 2.66
N SER A 47 8.71 -7.92 3.00
CA SER A 47 9.88 -7.69 2.16
C SER A 47 10.41 -9.01 1.63
N CYS A 48 10.91 -8.99 0.39
CA CYS A 48 11.61 -10.11 -0.22
C CYS A 48 12.99 -9.65 -0.66
N SER A 49 13.98 -10.50 -0.42
CA SER A 49 15.35 -10.36 -0.93
C SER A 49 15.80 -11.66 -1.60
N SER A 50 17.05 -11.71 -2.07
CA SER A 50 17.67 -12.93 -2.61
C SER A 50 17.72 -14.08 -1.62
N LEU A 51 17.62 -13.80 -0.32
CA LEU A 51 17.64 -14.78 0.77
C LEU A 51 16.24 -15.28 1.16
N GLY A 52 15.19 -14.75 0.53
CA GLY A 52 13.79 -15.12 0.79
C GLY A 52 12.94 -13.94 1.25
N CYS A 53 11.69 -14.23 1.59
CA CYS A 53 10.73 -13.24 2.06
C CYS A 53 10.52 -13.34 3.57
N ASN A 54 10.35 -12.20 4.22
CA ASN A 54 9.91 -12.20 5.60
C ASN A 54 8.42 -12.59 5.72
N ALA A 55 8.00 -12.88 6.95
CA ALA A 55 6.59 -13.15 7.23
C ALA A 55 5.74 -11.89 6.99
N LYS A 56 4.56 -12.08 6.38
CA LYS A 56 3.59 -11.00 6.15
C LYS A 56 3.11 -10.42 7.47
N ARG A 57 3.37 -9.13 7.70
CA ARG A 57 2.92 -8.37 8.87
C ARG A 57 1.60 -7.66 8.54
N THR A 58 0.65 -7.66 9.47
CA THR A 58 -0.57 -6.83 9.33
C THR A 58 -0.29 -5.45 9.92
N LEU A 59 -0.31 -4.43 9.07
CA LEU A 59 -0.03 -3.05 9.45
C LEU A 59 -1.30 -2.31 9.88
N TYR A 60 -2.45 -2.69 9.31
CA TYR A 60 -3.73 -2.05 9.60
C TYR A 60 -4.89 -3.03 9.43
N LYS A 61 -5.90 -2.93 10.31
CA LYS A 61 -7.18 -3.60 10.21
C LYS A 61 -8.29 -2.69 10.74
N GLY A 62 -9.24 -2.31 9.88
CA GLY A 62 -10.29 -1.36 10.26
C GLY A 62 -11.17 -0.95 9.09
N LYS A 63 -11.91 0.16 9.21
CA LYS A 63 -12.68 0.72 8.09
C LYS A 63 -11.75 1.45 7.12
N PHE A 64 -11.93 1.24 5.81
CA PHE A 64 -11.12 1.92 4.80
C PHE A 64 -11.15 3.44 4.99
N LYS A 65 -9.96 4.05 4.85
CA LYS A 65 -9.76 5.49 4.80
C LYS A 65 -8.85 5.79 3.59
N PRO A 66 -9.06 6.91 2.89
CA PRO A 66 -8.16 7.33 1.81
C PRO A 66 -6.70 7.47 2.24
N THR A 67 -6.46 7.76 3.52
CA THR A 67 -5.14 7.75 4.13
C THR A 67 -5.13 6.78 5.31
N ILE A 68 -4.24 5.80 5.29
CA ILE A 68 -4.05 4.82 6.37
C ILE A 68 -2.67 5.06 7.00
N GLY A 69 -2.65 5.35 8.29
CA GLY A 69 -1.42 5.41 9.09
C GLY A 69 -1.07 4.05 9.66
N TYR A 70 0.22 3.76 9.78
CA TYR A 70 0.75 2.55 10.42
C TYR A 70 2.12 2.83 11.04
N THR A 71 2.54 1.95 11.95
CA THR A 71 3.86 2.02 12.60
C THR A 71 4.63 0.74 12.34
N ILE A 72 5.90 0.86 11.96
CA ILE A 72 6.83 -0.26 11.81
C ILE A 72 8.16 0.15 12.45
N ASP A 73 8.71 -0.72 13.30
CA ASP A 73 9.99 -0.53 13.97
C ASP A 73 10.15 0.85 14.68
N GLY A 74 9.05 1.36 15.25
CA GLY A 74 9.02 2.65 15.95
C GLY A 74 8.79 3.88 15.06
N TYR A 75 8.77 3.71 13.74
CA TYR A 75 8.53 4.78 12.77
C TYR A 75 7.08 4.78 12.31
N SER A 76 6.47 5.97 12.29
CA SER A 76 5.10 6.18 11.81
C SER A 76 5.10 6.66 10.35
N TRP A 77 4.25 6.03 9.56
CA TRP A 77 4.12 6.25 8.13
C TRP A 77 2.65 6.35 7.75
N TYR A 78 2.37 6.97 6.60
CA TYR A 78 1.04 6.98 6.01
C TYR A 78 1.06 6.54 4.55
N LEU A 79 0.03 5.81 4.16
CA LEU A 79 -0.26 5.50 2.76
C LEU A 79 -1.49 6.29 2.32
N LYS A 80 -1.31 7.12 1.30
CA LYS A 80 -2.41 7.80 0.61
C LYS A 80 -2.81 7.02 -0.62
N PHE A 81 -4.01 6.44 -0.58
CA PHE A 81 -4.59 5.65 -1.66
C PHE A 81 -5.32 6.57 -2.64
N GLU A 82 -4.88 6.53 -3.90
CA GLU A 82 -5.50 7.23 -5.01
C GLU A 82 -6.03 6.19 -6.02
N LYS A 83 -6.75 6.64 -7.06
CA LYS A 83 -7.49 5.77 -7.98
C LYS A 83 -6.61 4.67 -8.62
N ASN A 84 -5.38 5.00 -8.98
CA ASN A 84 -4.45 4.12 -9.70
C ASN A 84 -3.05 3.99 -9.06
N ARG A 85 -2.82 4.66 -7.93
CA ARG A 85 -1.51 4.73 -7.29
C ARG A 85 -1.63 4.90 -5.78
N VAL A 86 -0.53 4.65 -5.08
CA VAL A 86 -0.37 4.85 -3.65
C VAL A 86 0.86 5.71 -3.43
N ARG A 87 0.77 6.68 -2.51
CA ARG A 87 1.90 7.53 -2.11
C ARG A 87 2.28 7.19 -0.67
N LEU A 88 3.57 6.99 -0.42
CA LEU A 88 4.11 6.90 0.94
C LEU A 88 4.35 8.32 1.47
N LEU A 89 3.94 8.56 2.70
CA LEU A 89 4.12 9.82 3.41
C LEU A 89 4.86 9.59 4.73
N ASP A 90 5.66 10.57 5.13
CA ASP A 90 6.37 10.63 6.40
C ASP A 90 5.41 10.82 7.59
N ALA A 91 5.95 10.80 8.81
CA ALA A 91 5.18 11.01 10.05
C ALA A 91 4.45 12.37 10.11
N ASN A 92 4.83 13.35 9.30
CA ASN A 92 4.20 14.67 9.19
C ASN A 92 3.19 14.75 8.03
N GLY A 93 2.94 13.65 7.33
CA GLY A 93 2.05 13.59 6.17
C GLY A 93 2.63 14.20 4.88
N ARG A 94 3.94 14.41 4.81
CA ARG A 94 4.65 14.91 3.62
C ARG A 94 5.07 13.76 2.72
N GLN A 95 5.21 14.02 1.42
CA GLN A 95 5.65 13.00 0.46
C GLN A 95 7.04 12.47 0.83
N GLU A 96 7.16 11.13 0.93
CA GLU A 96 8.45 10.47 1.11
C GLU A 96 9.21 10.38 -0.22
N TYR A 97 10.53 10.47 -0.18
CA TYR A 97 11.42 10.35 -1.34
C TYR A 97 12.51 9.31 -1.08
N GLY A 98 13.04 8.71 -2.15
CA GLY A 98 14.19 7.80 -2.08
C GLY A 98 13.88 6.34 -2.41
N CYS A 99 12.62 6.01 -2.68
CA CYS A 99 12.19 4.63 -2.98
C CYS A 99 12.87 3.99 -4.20
N GLU A 100 13.34 4.80 -5.18
CA GLU A 100 14.13 4.30 -6.32
C GLU A 100 15.55 4.89 -6.34
N ALA A 101 16.00 5.54 -5.26
CA ALA A 101 17.30 6.21 -5.25
C ALA A 101 18.45 5.22 -5.46
N ALA A 102 18.32 4.00 -4.94
CA ALA A 102 19.29 2.93 -5.13
C ALA A 102 19.41 2.45 -6.59
N MET A 103 18.38 2.62 -7.44
CA MET A 103 18.44 2.26 -8.86
C MET A 103 18.72 3.43 -9.78
N THR A 104 18.21 4.61 -9.44
CA THR A 104 18.22 5.76 -10.35
C THR A 104 19.29 6.79 -9.99
N GLY A 105 19.90 6.67 -8.81
CA GLY A 105 20.80 7.69 -8.25
C GLY A 105 20.10 9.02 -7.96
N LYS A 106 18.76 9.07 -8.07
CA LYS A 106 17.94 10.28 -7.92
C LYS A 106 16.97 10.12 -6.76
N ASN A 107 16.72 11.23 -6.07
CA ASN A 107 15.71 11.27 -5.01
C ASN A 107 14.31 11.34 -5.64
N THR A 108 13.72 10.20 -6.00
CA THR A 108 12.39 10.12 -6.61
C THR A 108 11.29 9.97 -5.54
N PRO A 109 10.08 10.49 -5.80
CA PRO A 109 8.98 10.36 -4.84
C PRO A 109 8.53 8.90 -4.74
N CYS A 110 8.30 8.44 -3.51
CA CYS A 110 7.75 7.13 -3.21
C CYS A 110 6.28 7.02 -3.66
N ILE A 111 6.08 6.62 -4.91
CA ILE A 111 4.77 6.46 -5.55
C ILE A 111 4.73 5.10 -6.24
N SER A 112 3.79 4.25 -5.86
CA SER A 112 3.61 2.92 -6.45
C SER A 112 2.29 2.82 -7.20
N ARG A 113 2.24 2.02 -8.27
CA ARG A 113 1.00 1.68 -8.97
C ARG A 113 0.47 0.34 -8.46
N TYR A 114 -0.85 0.17 -8.52
CA TYR A 114 -1.42 -1.14 -8.25
C TYR A 114 -1.02 -2.15 -9.33
N TYR A 115 -0.68 -3.37 -8.92
CA TYR A 115 -0.48 -4.51 -9.80
C TYR A 115 -1.30 -5.72 -9.35
N ASN A 116 -1.47 -6.68 -10.26
CA ASN A 116 -2.05 -7.98 -9.97
C ASN A 116 -0.91 -9.01 -9.88
N PRO A 117 -0.72 -9.71 -8.75
CA PRO A 117 0.28 -10.76 -8.64
C PRO A 117 -0.30 -12.03 -9.28
N TYR A 118 -0.23 -12.09 -10.61
CA TYR A 118 -0.62 -13.23 -11.45
C TYR A 118 -1.99 -13.86 -11.11
#